data_AF-A0A1V5K4Z3-F1
#
_entry.id   AF-A0A1V5K4Z3-F1
#
_cell.length_a   1.000
_cell.length_b   1.000
_cell.length_c   1.000
_cell.angle_alpha   90.00
_cell.angle_beta   90.00
_cell.angle_gamma   90.00
#
_symmetry.space_group_name_H-M   'P 1'
#
loop_
_entity.id
_entity.type
_entity.pdbx_description
1 polymer ?
#
loop_
_entity_poly.entity_id
_entity_poly.type
_entity_poly.pdbx_seq_one_letter_code
_entity_poly.pdbx_strand_id
1 'polypeptide(L)'
;MLTMPDKIRKQLYIERRHEQMLKERSADLKITEAEIMRDALDVYTAYSTSSGPWLSRDRTAWAREKEFISGLKHSTGQSSNSSAATAKKSSWRRDELHER
;
A
#
# COMPACT_ATOMS: atom_id res chain seq x y z
N MET A 1 36.31 -20.99 7.21
CA MET A 1 36.28 -19.55 6.85
C MET A 1 34.84 -19.20 6.52
N LEU A 2 34.21 -18.31 7.31
CA LEU A 2 32.89 -17.79 6.96
C LEU A 2 33.09 -16.83 5.77
N THR A 3 32.60 -17.21 4.59
CA THR A 3 32.55 -16.32 3.43
C THR A 3 31.71 -15.11 3.77
N MET A 4 32.33 -13.93 3.85
CA MET A 4 31.59 -12.67 3.92
C MET A 4 30.62 -12.64 2.73
N PRO A 5 29.33 -12.34 2.94
CA PRO A 5 28.36 -12.28 1.86
C PRO A 5 28.88 -11.34 0.76
N ASP A 6 28.72 -11.74 -0.50
CA ASP A 6 29.21 -11.00 -1.66
C ASP A 6 28.53 -9.62 -1.72
N LYS A 7 29.29 -8.56 -1.40
CA LYS A 7 28.80 -7.19 -1.29
C LYS A 7 29.34 -6.36 -2.46
N ILE A 8 28.45 -5.83 -3.28
CA ILE A 8 28.78 -4.94 -4.39
C ILE A 8 28.73 -3.48 -3.93
N ARG A 9 29.79 -2.69 -4.18
CA ARG A 9 29.83 -1.26 -3.85
C ARG A 9 28.90 -0.48 -4.77
N LYS A 10 28.00 0.31 -4.16
CA LYS A 10 27.14 1.29 -4.86
C LYS A 10 27.32 2.66 -4.21
N GLN A 11 27.21 3.72 -5.02
CA GLN A 11 27.23 5.11 -4.57
C GLN A 11 25.88 5.74 -4.90
N LEU A 12 25.30 6.47 -3.95
CA LEU A 12 24.00 7.11 -4.04
C LEU A 12 24.08 8.51 -3.42
N TYR A 13 23.43 9.48 -4.04
CA TYR A 13 23.18 10.79 -3.42
C TYR A 13 21.93 10.73 -2.55
N ILE A 14 22.02 11.26 -1.34
CA ILE A 14 20.91 11.33 -0.38
C ILE A 14 20.65 12.78 0.04
N GLU A 15 19.44 13.04 0.48
CA GLU A 15 19.09 14.33 1.09
C GLU A 15 19.79 14.53 2.44
N ARG A 16 20.04 15.79 2.81
CA ARG A 16 20.68 16.16 4.09
C ARG A 16 19.97 15.58 5.31
N ARG A 17 18.63 15.49 5.29
CA ARG A 17 17.85 14.89 6.39
C ARG A 17 18.14 13.39 6.57
N HIS A 18 18.42 12.67 5.50
CA HIS A 18 18.73 11.24 5.56
C HIS A 18 20.14 11.01 6.10
N GLU A 19 21.10 11.84 5.71
CA GLU A 19 22.46 11.83 6.26
C GLU A 19 22.45 11.99 7.79
N GLN A 20 21.70 12.99 8.28
CA GLN A 20 21.58 13.21 9.71
C GLN A 20 20.95 12.01 10.42
N MET A 21 19.87 11.46 9.87
CA MET A 21 19.20 10.29 10.41
C MET A 21 20.14 9.06 10.46
N LEU A 22 20.94 8.83 9.43
CA LEU A 22 21.88 7.70 9.37
C LEU A 22 22.98 7.82 10.44
N LYS A 23 23.51 9.03 10.65
CA LYS A 23 24.50 9.31 11.69
C LYS A 23 23.94 9.11 13.10
N GLU A 24 22.75 9.62 13.38
CA GLU A 24 22.08 9.44 14.67
C GLU A 24 21.82 7.95 14.93
N ARG A 25 21.21 7.24 13.97
CA ARG A 25 20.88 5.81 14.09
C ARG A 25 22.12 4.94 14.24
N SER A 26 23.19 5.22 13.51
CA SER A 26 24.44 4.45 13.61
C SER A 26 25.12 4.65 14.97
N ALA A 27 25.11 5.87 15.50
CA ALA A 27 25.63 6.18 16.82
C ALA A 27 24.84 5.48 17.94
N ASP A 28 23.51 5.45 17.82
CA ASP A 28 22.61 4.85 18.81
C ASP A 28 22.68 3.31 18.79
N LEU A 29 22.60 2.72 17.59
CA LEU A 29 22.54 1.26 17.41
C LEU A 29 23.92 0.59 17.38
N LYS A 30 25.01 1.38 17.34
CA LYS A 30 26.41 0.91 17.22
C LYS A 30 26.66 0.03 16.00
N ILE A 31 25.92 0.25 14.91
CA ILE A 31 26.10 -0.41 13.61
C ILE A 31 26.45 0.62 12.54
N THR A 32 26.94 0.16 11.39
CA THR A 32 27.35 1.06 10.31
C THR A 32 26.16 1.65 9.56
N GLU A 33 26.29 2.86 9.00
CA GLU A 33 25.25 3.47 8.14
C GLU A 33 24.90 2.57 6.95
N ALA A 34 25.90 1.88 6.39
CA ALA A 34 25.71 0.92 5.30
C ALA A 34 24.88 -0.30 5.72
N GLU A 35 24.89 -0.67 6.99
CA GLU A 35 24.08 -1.76 7.54
C GLU A 35 22.63 -1.31 7.70
N ILE A 36 22.40 -0.11 8.22
CA ILE A 36 21.08 0.52 8.27
C ILE A 36 20.48 0.63 6.86
N MET A 37 21.28 1.02 5.86
CA MET A 37 20.84 1.09 4.47
C MET A 37 20.47 -0.29 3.91
N ARG A 38 21.24 -1.34 4.22
CA ARG A 38 20.93 -2.71 3.79
C ARG A 38 19.64 -3.20 4.44
N ASP A 39 19.48 -3.01 5.75
CA ASP A 39 18.26 -3.41 6.47
C ASP A 39 17.01 -2.69 5.92
N ALA A 40 17.13 -1.39 5.60
CA ALA A 40 16.05 -0.64 4.97
C ALA A 40 15.71 -1.17 3.57
N LEU A 41 16.70 -1.58 2.78
CA LEU A 41 16.50 -2.22 1.48
C LEU A 41 15.87 -3.61 1.64
N ASP A 42 16.26 -4.38 2.64
CA ASP A 42 15.67 -5.69 2.94
C ASP A 42 14.21 -5.54 3.37
N VAL A 43 13.88 -4.54 4.20
CA VAL A 43 12.50 -4.21 4.56
C VAL A 43 11.71 -3.72 3.35
N TYR A 44 12.29 -2.85 2.51
CA TYR A 44 11.62 -2.36 1.31
C TYR A 44 11.39 -3.47 0.30
N THR A 45 12.35 -4.37 0.07
CA THR A 45 12.18 -5.52 -0.82
C THR A 45 11.23 -6.53 -0.21
N ALA A 46 11.26 -6.78 1.10
CA ALA A 46 10.27 -7.59 1.76
C ALA A 46 8.87 -6.99 1.58
N TYR A 47 8.68 -5.68 1.73
CA TYR A 47 7.38 -5.01 1.57
C TYR A 47 6.93 -4.88 0.11
N SER A 48 7.86 -4.57 -0.80
CA SER A 48 7.60 -4.39 -2.24
C SER A 48 7.47 -5.72 -2.97
N THR A 49 8.14 -6.76 -2.50
CA THR A 49 8.00 -8.16 -2.98
C THR A 49 6.98 -8.91 -2.14
N SER A 50 6.40 -8.28 -1.10
CA SER A 50 5.21 -8.76 -0.42
C SER A 50 3.97 -8.61 -1.31
N SER A 51 3.89 -9.47 -2.32
CA SER A 51 2.91 -10.54 -2.26
C SER A 51 3.17 -11.41 -1.01
N GLY A 52 2.99 -10.84 0.18
CA GLY A 52 3.02 -11.61 1.43
C GLY A 52 1.79 -12.54 1.46
N PRO A 53 1.70 -13.49 2.40
CA PRO A 53 0.52 -14.37 2.53
C PRO A 53 -0.81 -13.62 2.71
N TRP A 54 -0.77 -12.31 3.03
CA TRP A 54 -1.94 -11.42 3.09
C TRP A 54 -2.29 -10.72 1.75
N LEU A 55 -1.39 -10.76 0.76
CA LEU A 55 -1.55 -10.14 -0.57
C LEU A 55 -1.32 -11.12 -1.73
N SER A 56 -1.33 -12.43 -1.49
CA SER A 56 -1.81 -13.35 -2.54
C SER A 56 -3.29 -13.03 -2.74
N ARG A 57 -3.58 -11.99 -3.53
CA ARG A 57 -4.90 -11.78 -4.08
C ARG A 57 -5.17 -13.03 -4.89
N ASP A 58 -5.89 -13.96 -4.30
CA ASP A 58 -6.38 -15.12 -5.02
C ASP A 58 -7.15 -14.57 -6.23
N ARG A 59 -6.53 -14.71 -7.40
CA ARG A 59 -7.07 -14.17 -8.65
C ARG A 59 -8.43 -14.80 -8.93
N THR A 60 -8.67 -16.01 -8.41
CA THR A 60 -9.95 -16.69 -8.50
C THR A 60 -10.98 -16.10 -7.54
N ALA A 61 -10.61 -15.74 -6.31
CA ALA A 61 -11.50 -15.02 -5.39
C ALA A 61 -11.89 -13.64 -5.95
N TRP A 62 -10.94 -12.90 -6.53
CA TRP A 62 -11.23 -11.61 -7.17
C TRP A 62 -12.08 -11.75 -8.43
N ALA A 63 -11.94 -12.84 -9.20
CA ALA A 63 -12.82 -13.13 -10.34
C ALA A 63 -14.24 -13.44 -9.88
N ARG A 64 -14.39 -14.28 -8.83
CA ARG A 64 -15.70 -14.59 -8.21
C ARG A 64 -16.39 -13.35 -7.68
N GLU A 65 -15.65 -12.43 -7.05
CA GLU A 65 -16.20 -11.17 -6.55
C GLU A 65 -16.72 -10.29 -7.70
N LYS A 66 -15.99 -10.21 -8.82
CA LYS A 66 -16.47 -9.47 -10.00
C LYS A 66 -17.74 -10.08 -10.59
N GLU A 67 -17.81 -11.41 -10.67
CA GLU A 67 -19.00 -12.11 -11.14
C GLU A 67 -20.19 -11.88 -10.20
N PHE A 68 -19.97 -11.92 -8.89
CA PHE A 68 -20.99 -11.64 -7.88
C PHE A 68 -21.54 -10.20 -7.98
N ILE A 69 -20.66 -9.20 -8.07
CA ILE A 69 -21.05 -7.79 -8.26
C ILE A 69 -21.79 -7.59 -9.59
N SER A 70 -21.37 -8.30 -10.64
CA SER A 70 -22.04 -8.23 -11.95
C SER A 70 -23.43 -8.86 -11.87
N GLY A 71 -23.56 -10.02 -11.21
CA GLY A 71 -24.84 -10.67 -10.92
C GLY A 71 -25.78 -9.78 -10.10
N LEU A 72 -25.28 -9.04 -9.12
CA LEU A 72 -26.03 -8.03 -8.37
C LEU A 72 -26.56 -6.91 -9.26
N LYS A 73 -25.77 -6.43 -10.22
CA LYS A 73 -26.24 -5.41 -11.18
C LYS A 73 -27.35 -5.94 -12.09
N HIS A 74 -27.30 -7.22 -12.44
CA HIS A 74 -28.34 -7.88 -13.24
C HIS A 74 -29.61 -8.20 -12.44
N SER A 75 -29.51 -8.50 -11.14
CA SER A 75 -30.67 -8.76 -10.28
C SER A 75 -31.33 -7.48 -9.74
N THR A 76 -30.55 -6.44 -9.45
CA THR A 76 -31.07 -5.16 -8.93
C THR A 76 -31.68 -4.27 -10.03
N GLY A 77 -31.47 -4.62 -11.31
CA GLY A 77 -32.13 -4.01 -12.46
C GLY A 77 -33.56 -4.54 -12.73
N GLN A 78 -34.00 -5.59 -12.03
CA GLN A 78 -35.35 -6.16 -12.10
C GLN A 78 -36.09 -6.02 -10.76
N SER A 79 -36.09 -4.84 -10.15
CA SER A 79 -37.14 -4.44 -9.21
C SER A 79 -38.04 -3.43 -9.90
N SER A 80 -38.87 -3.96 -10.79
CA SER A 80 -39.98 -3.26 -11.41
C SER A 80 -41.20 -3.34 -10.50
N ASN A 81 -41.27 -2.47 -9.48
CA ASN A 81 -42.50 -2.22 -8.70
C ASN A 81 -42.34 -1.01 -7.75
N SER A 82 -42.52 0.17 -8.33
CA SER A 82 -43.38 1.27 -7.85
C SER A 82 -43.79 1.34 -6.36
N SER A 83 -43.31 2.38 -5.65
CA SER A 83 -44.12 3.28 -4.80
C SER A 83 -43.18 4.33 -4.16
N ALA A 84 -43.18 5.57 -4.65
CA ALA A 84 -43.84 6.72 -4.04
C ALA A 84 -43.09 7.35 -2.85
N ALA A 85 -42.69 8.62 -3.03
CA ALA A 85 -42.29 9.61 -2.02
C ALA A 85 -41.11 9.22 -1.09
N THR A 86 -39.87 9.64 -1.32
CA THR A 86 -39.44 11.05 -1.20
C THR A 86 -38.05 11.15 -1.82
N ALA A 87 -37.98 11.61 -3.08
CA ALA A 87 -36.71 11.91 -3.72
C ALA A 87 -36.15 13.23 -3.17
N LYS A 88 -35.66 13.22 -1.93
CA LYS A 88 -34.73 14.28 -1.48
C LYS A 88 -33.38 13.93 -2.09
N LYS A 89 -33.16 14.38 -3.33
CA LYS A 89 -31.87 14.37 -4.00
C LYS A 89 -30.91 15.14 -3.09
N SER A 90 -30.09 14.45 -2.33
CA SER A 90 -28.97 15.07 -1.63
C SER A 90 -27.95 15.48 -2.69
N SER A 91 -28.11 16.68 -3.23
CA SER A 91 -27.19 17.29 -4.18
C SER A 91 -25.94 17.78 -3.44
N TRP A 92 -25.18 16.86 -2.85
CA TRP A 92 -23.91 17.21 -2.25
C TRP A 92 -22.97 17.64 -3.38
N ARG A 93 -22.70 18.94 -3.44
CA ARG A 93 -21.62 19.48 -4.27
C ARG A 93 -20.31 19.32 -3.51
N ARG A 94 -19.26 18.99 -4.25
CA ARG A 94 -17.91 18.67 -3.74
C ARG A 94 -17.33 19.76 -2.82
N ASP A 95 -17.81 21.00 -2.95
CA ASP A 95 -17.35 22.16 -2.21
C ASP A 95 -17.92 22.27 -0.78
N GLU A 96 -18.94 21.47 -0.43
CA GLU A 96 -19.59 21.48 0.90
C GLU A 96 -18.96 20.48 1.89
N LEU A 97 -17.91 19.76 1.48
CA LEU A 97 -17.35 18.64 2.27
C LEU A 97 -16.39 19.08 3.39
N HIS A 98 -15.97 20.35 3.42
CA HIS A 98 -15.05 20.86 4.43
C HIS A 98 -15.49 22.24 4.96
N GLU A 99 -16.36 22.26 5.96
CA GLU A 99 -16.44 23.40 6.88
C GLU A 99 -15.44 23.21 8.03
N ARG A 100 -14.78 24.33 8.37
CA ARG A 100 -13.68 24.48 9.34
C ARG A 100 -14.13 24.39 10.79
#